data_AF-A0A8B9GY90-F1
#
_entry.id   AF-A0A8B9GY90-F1
#
_cell.length_a   1.000
_cell.length_b   1.000
_cell.length_c   1.000
_cell.angle_alpha   90.00
_cell.angle_beta   90.00
_cell.angle_gamma   90.00
#
_symmetry.space_group_name_H-M   'P 1'
#
loop_
_entity.id
_entity.type
_entity.pdbx_description
1 polymer ?
#
loop_
_entity_poly.entity_id
_entity_poly.type
_entity_poly.pdbx_seq_one_letter_code
_entity_poly.pdbx_strand_id
1 'polypeptide(L)'
;MPEEELNRLECHFTWNLHKEDVDLNFQEIKFTESLSVENQDRENFTLKYLNFLAYIKHLQGFNDKALEYLEKAKEISVSIVTYGNLAWLHHHMANDAQVRVYLEKLMEISGAVSDPAEAELIREVKSQKAWSLLWFSKKHYSRAKECFQEALQQEPEDKEWNTGYAFSLFNLEGLEIREDMRVPFEESSAVAQLKKALNLDPDNAMIHVYLGLKCNKNKRNAEAWVHMRKALKMFMKKEQCYDMAMEVLHKMLKRAPDSSRLHHELANNYRWKAQQIKDIHNPHLLRLCVHHAEEGARLNPDFLYPQMELALRYSELKNYLKAEQKFQELFVHPNLKPADLQAWHRHYGDLQMYRLGSEATAVKHYKEGLALQNISTEWKQCRNRLYKVLRNDRKNVYQIRELMNSLRRENTGNSEE
;
A
#
# COMPACT_ATOMS: atom_id res chain seq x y z
N MET A 1 12.62 11.47 -35.68
CA MET A 1 11.34 11.31 -36.40
C MET A 1 10.44 10.27 -35.73
N PRO A 2 10.89 9.06 -35.33
CA PRO A 2 10.02 8.09 -34.66
C PRO A 2 9.49 8.57 -33.29
N GLU A 3 10.29 9.34 -32.55
CA GLU A 3 9.98 9.72 -31.18
C GLU A 3 8.75 10.64 -31.03
N GLU A 4 8.50 11.55 -31.99
CA GLU A 4 7.29 12.38 -31.97
C GLU A 4 6.01 11.58 -32.19
N GLU A 5 6.06 10.56 -33.05
CA GLU A 5 4.94 9.64 -33.29
C GLU A 5 4.71 8.72 -32.08
N LEU A 6 5.79 8.19 -31.51
CA LEU A 6 5.76 7.37 -30.29
C LEU A 6 5.15 8.12 -29.10
N ASN A 7 5.44 9.41 -28.95
CA ASN A 7 4.88 10.26 -27.90
C ASN A 7 3.36 10.49 -28.02
N ARG A 8 2.75 10.23 -29.19
CA ARG A 8 1.30 10.33 -29.39
C ARG A 8 0.55 9.04 -29.05
N LEU A 9 1.27 7.94 -28.85
CA LEU A 9 0.66 6.65 -28.53
C LEU A 9 0.06 6.66 -27.12
N GLU A 10 -1.08 6.03 -26.92
CA GLU A 10 -1.66 5.84 -25.59
C GLU A 10 -1.21 4.48 -25.02
N CYS A 11 -0.12 4.48 -24.25
CA CYS A 11 0.45 3.28 -23.65
C CYS A 11 1.22 3.61 -22.37
N HIS A 12 1.84 2.62 -21.72
CA HIS A 12 2.45 2.83 -20.40
C HIS A 12 3.62 3.81 -20.42
N PHE A 13 4.33 3.89 -21.55
CA PHE A 13 5.47 4.78 -21.76
C PHE A 13 5.07 6.26 -21.84
N THR A 14 3.83 6.58 -22.21
CA THR A 14 3.33 7.96 -22.37
C THR A 14 2.41 8.42 -21.23
N TRP A 15 2.10 7.54 -20.27
CA TRP A 15 1.20 7.87 -19.15
C TRP A 15 1.89 8.53 -17.94
N ASN A 16 3.18 8.84 -18.06
CA ASN A 16 4.00 9.50 -17.03
C ASN A 16 4.05 8.69 -15.72
N LEU A 17 4.49 7.44 -15.82
CA LEU A 17 4.69 6.51 -14.71
C LEU A 17 6.18 6.40 -14.42
N HIS A 18 6.66 6.95 -13.30
CA HIS A 18 8.10 7.03 -13.02
C HIS A 18 8.58 5.96 -12.03
N LYS A 19 9.71 5.31 -12.31
CA LYS A 19 10.23 4.20 -11.48
C LYS A 19 10.51 4.60 -10.03
N GLU A 20 10.79 5.89 -9.78
CA GLU A 20 11.07 6.44 -8.44
C GLU A 20 9.83 6.46 -7.53
N ASP A 21 8.63 6.30 -8.10
CA ASP A 21 7.37 6.42 -7.36
C ASP A 21 6.90 5.11 -6.72
N VAL A 22 7.59 3.99 -6.98
CA VAL A 22 7.08 2.65 -6.67
C VAL A 22 8.18 1.62 -6.38
N ASP A 23 7.89 0.66 -5.51
CA ASP A 23 8.69 -0.57 -5.36
C ASP A 23 8.36 -1.53 -6.52
N LEU A 24 9.18 -1.48 -7.58
CA LEU A 24 9.01 -2.28 -8.79
C LEU A 24 9.00 -3.78 -8.52
N ASN A 25 9.82 -4.25 -7.58
CA ASN A 25 9.91 -5.67 -7.24
C ASN A 25 8.62 -6.14 -6.58
N PHE A 26 8.08 -5.35 -5.64
CA PHE A 26 6.79 -5.65 -5.02
C PHE A 26 5.66 -5.70 -6.06
N GLN A 27 5.61 -4.74 -6.99
CA GLN A 27 4.58 -4.72 -8.04
C GLN A 27 4.69 -5.94 -8.94
N GLU A 28 5.90 -6.27 -9.39
CA GLU A 28 6.13 -7.45 -10.23
C GLU A 28 5.57 -8.71 -9.58
N ILE A 29 5.92 -8.98 -8.32
CA ILE A 29 5.46 -10.19 -7.63
C ILE A 29 3.94 -10.16 -7.51
N LYS A 30 3.37 -9.04 -7.05
CA LYS A 30 1.93 -8.89 -6.84
C LYS A 30 1.14 -9.24 -8.10
N PHE A 31 1.55 -8.72 -9.25
CA PHE A 31 0.86 -8.96 -10.51
C PHE A 31 1.19 -10.31 -11.13
N THR A 32 2.39 -10.83 -10.92
CA THR A 32 2.76 -12.20 -11.34
C THR A 32 1.95 -13.25 -10.55
N GLU A 33 1.79 -13.08 -9.24
CA GLU A 33 0.92 -13.94 -8.43
C GLU A 33 -0.54 -13.81 -8.89
N SER A 34 -1.00 -12.59 -9.18
CA SER A 34 -2.37 -12.34 -9.67
C SER A 34 -2.65 -13.01 -11.02
N LEU A 35 -1.64 -13.12 -11.89
CA LEU A 35 -1.71 -13.88 -13.14
C LEU A 35 -1.75 -15.39 -12.93
N SER A 36 -1.10 -15.89 -11.86
CA SER A 36 -1.03 -17.33 -11.58
C SER A 36 -2.28 -17.92 -10.93
N VAL A 37 -3.21 -17.07 -10.47
CA VAL A 37 -4.50 -17.52 -9.94
C VAL A 37 -5.45 -17.77 -11.12
N GLU A 38 -5.67 -19.05 -11.44
CA GLU A 38 -6.67 -19.48 -12.42
C GLU A 38 -8.07 -18.98 -12.00
N ASN A 39 -8.59 -17.99 -12.71
CA ASN A 39 -9.98 -17.56 -12.59
C ASN A 39 -10.58 -17.53 -14.00
N GLN A 40 -11.71 -18.20 -14.18
CA GLN A 40 -12.30 -18.53 -15.48
C GLN A 40 -12.86 -17.31 -16.26
N ASP A 41 -12.95 -16.11 -15.65
CA ASP A 41 -13.65 -14.94 -16.24
C ASP A 41 -12.79 -13.67 -16.38
N ARG A 42 -11.49 -13.76 -16.71
CA ARG A 42 -10.58 -12.58 -16.69
C ARG A 42 -9.59 -12.43 -17.85
N GLU A 43 -9.94 -12.82 -19.07
CA GLU A 43 -9.07 -12.53 -20.24
C GLU A 43 -8.69 -11.03 -20.32
N ASN A 44 -9.65 -10.13 -20.09
CA ASN A 44 -9.43 -8.68 -20.06
C ASN A 44 -8.46 -8.19 -18.96
N PHE A 45 -8.43 -8.82 -17.79
CA PHE A 45 -7.47 -8.46 -16.73
C PHE A 45 -6.11 -9.11 -16.95
N THR A 46 -6.07 -10.30 -17.54
CA THR A 46 -4.84 -11.00 -17.91
C THR A 46 -4.02 -10.14 -18.88
N LEU A 47 -4.68 -9.64 -19.94
CA LEU A 47 -4.06 -8.71 -20.88
C LEU A 47 -3.52 -7.45 -20.17
N LYS A 48 -4.33 -6.86 -19.27
CA LYS A 48 -3.91 -5.68 -18.50
C LYS A 48 -2.68 -5.92 -17.64
N TYR A 49 -2.61 -7.07 -16.97
CA TYR A 49 -1.46 -7.45 -16.15
C TYR A 49 -0.21 -7.72 -16.97
N LEU A 50 -0.32 -8.36 -18.13
CA LEU A 50 0.83 -8.61 -19.01
C LEU A 50 1.43 -7.30 -19.52
N ASN A 51 0.59 -6.37 -19.99
CA ASN A 51 1.04 -5.05 -20.43
C ASN A 51 1.70 -4.26 -19.29
N PHE A 52 1.11 -4.30 -18.09
CA PHE A 52 1.66 -3.62 -16.93
C PHE A 52 2.99 -4.24 -16.48
N LEU A 53 3.08 -5.58 -16.42
CA LEU A 53 4.31 -6.30 -16.06
C LEU A 53 5.44 -6.07 -17.06
N ALA A 54 5.12 -6.02 -18.36
CA ALA A 54 6.10 -5.66 -19.38
C ALA A 54 6.73 -4.29 -19.09
N TYR A 55 5.90 -3.30 -18.76
CA TYR A 55 6.38 -1.98 -18.41
C TYR A 55 7.22 -1.98 -17.11
N ILE A 56 6.80 -2.71 -16.08
CA ILE A 56 7.59 -2.90 -14.85
C ILE A 56 8.95 -3.53 -15.16
N LYS A 57 9.01 -4.56 -16.03
CA LYS A 57 10.26 -5.20 -16.45
C LYS A 57 11.18 -4.26 -17.20
N HIS A 58 10.62 -3.43 -18.08
CA HIS A 58 11.37 -2.38 -18.76
C HIS A 58 11.97 -1.40 -17.75
N LEU A 59 11.18 -0.91 -16.78
CA LEU A 59 11.67 0.02 -15.74
C LEU A 59 12.77 -0.59 -14.85
N GLN A 60 12.76 -1.92 -14.66
CA GLN A 60 13.83 -2.66 -13.98
C GLN A 60 15.08 -2.88 -14.86
N GLY A 61 15.02 -2.56 -16.16
CA GLY A 61 16.10 -2.77 -17.14
C GLY A 61 16.11 -4.13 -17.83
N PHE A 62 15.07 -4.96 -17.66
CA PHE A 62 14.97 -6.29 -18.26
C PHE A 62 14.09 -6.28 -19.52
N ASN A 63 14.57 -5.64 -20.58
CA ASN A 63 13.82 -5.47 -21.84
C ASN A 63 13.43 -6.81 -22.51
N ASP A 64 14.29 -7.83 -22.44
CA ASP A 64 13.98 -9.15 -23.02
C ASP A 64 12.77 -9.79 -22.33
N LYS A 65 12.70 -9.71 -20.99
CA LYS A 65 11.55 -10.18 -20.21
C LYS A 65 10.30 -9.34 -20.45
N ALA A 66 10.47 -8.03 -20.66
CA ALA A 66 9.36 -7.16 -21.04
C ALA A 66 8.75 -7.60 -22.37
N LEU A 67 9.59 -7.95 -23.35
CA LEU A 67 9.16 -8.44 -24.66
C LEU A 67 8.40 -9.76 -24.53
N GLU A 68 8.87 -10.71 -23.72
CA GLU A 68 8.15 -11.97 -23.47
C GLU A 68 6.72 -11.76 -22.97
N TYR A 69 6.50 -10.79 -22.08
CA TYR A 69 5.15 -10.46 -21.59
C TYR A 69 4.28 -9.83 -22.67
N LEU A 70 4.83 -8.95 -23.51
CA LEU A 70 4.09 -8.32 -24.60
C LEU A 70 3.76 -9.30 -25.72
N GLU A 71 4.64 -10.26 -26.01
CA GLU A 71 4.38 -11.33 -26.96
C GLU A 71 3.22 -12.22 -26.48
N LYS A 72 3.19 -12.58 -25.20
CA LYS A 72 2.02 -13.27 -24.59
C LYS A 72 0.75 -12.42 -24.65
N ALA A 73 0.86 -11.11 -24.43
CA ALA A 73 -0.29 -10.21 -24.51
C ALA A 73 -0.87 -10.17 -25.94
N LYS A 74 0.00 -10.17 -26.96
CA LYS A 74 -0.35 -10.18 -28.38
C LYS A 74 -1.09 -11.47 -28.80
N GLU A 75 -0.78 -12.60 -28.17
CA GLU A 75 -1.47 -13.89 -28.42
C GLU A 75 -2.91 -13.90 -27.89
N ILE A 76 -3.23 -13.10 -26.86
CA ILE A 76 -4.56 -13.06 -26.24
C ILE A 76 -5.54 -12.24 -27.08
N SER A 77 -5.16 -11.00 -27.42
CA SER A 77 -6.04 -10.10 -28.15
C SER A 77 -5.27 -8.97 -28.85
N VAL A 78 -5.87 -8.43 -29.90
CA VAL A 78 -5.40 -7.22 -30.59
C VAL A 78 -5.70 -6.02 -29.69
N SER A 79 -4.67 -5.34 -29.19
CA SER A 79 -4.79 -4.21 -28.26
C SER A 79 -3.89 -3.05 -28.67
N ILE A 80 -4.44 -1.83 -28.63
CA ILE A 80 -3.68 -0.60 -28.94
C ILE A 80 -2.54 -0.45 -27.94
N VAL A 81 -2.81 -0.70 -26.65
CA VAL A 81 -1.79 -0.53 -25.61
C VAL A 81 -0.64 -1.53 -25.78
N THR A 82 -0.93 -2.79 -26.13
CA THR A 82 0.11 -3.80 -26.37
C THR A 82 1.04 -3.40 -27.51
N TYR A 83 0.49 -3.01 -28.66
CA TYR A 83 1.31 -2.60 -29.81
C TYR A 83 2.05 -1.27 -29.55
N GLY A 84 1.43 -0.34 -28.81
CA GLY A 84 2.10 0.89 -28.39
C GLY A 84 3.28 0.62 -27.44
N ASN A 85 3.11 -0.29 -26.48
CA ASN A 85 4.19 -0.74 -25.61
C ASN A 85 5.31 -1.44 -26.41
N LEU A 86 4.98 -2.28 -27.40
CA LEU A 86 5.96 -2.95 -28.27
C LEU A 86 6.77 -1.92 -29.08
N ALA A 87 6.11 -0.92 -29.67
CA ALA A 87 6.79 0.13 -30.42
C ALA A 87 7.79 0.89 -29.55
N TRP A 88 7.41 1.29 -28.34
CA TRP A 88 8.32 1.94 -27.39
C TRP A 88 9.44 1.04 -26.91
N LEU A 89 9.16 -0.23 -26.60
CA LEU A 89 10.18 -1.17 -26.14
C LEU A 89 11.24 -1.40 -27.23
N HIS A 90 10.83 -1.59 -28.49
CA HIS A 90 11.75 -1.74 -29.60
C HIS A 90 12.55 -0.47 -29.90
N HIS A 91 11.97 0.70 -29.68
CA HIS A 91 12.70 1.96 -29.75
C HIS A 91 13.82 2.01 -28.70
N HIS A 92 13.54 1.64 -27.44
CA HIS A 92 14.57 1.54 -26.39
C HIS A 92 15.63 0.46 -26.65
N MET A 93 15.30 -0.56 -27.43
CA MET A 93 16.23 -1.60 -27.89
C MET A 93 16.98 -1.24 -29.19
N ALA A 94 16.81 -0.01 -29.70
CA ALA A 94 17.40 0.48 -30.96
C ALA A 94 17.03 -0.37 -32.20
N ASN A 95 15.81 -0.90 -32.24
CA ASN A 95 15.29 -1.70 -33.36
C ASN A 95 14.24 -0.93 -34.18
N ASP A 96 14.71 0.04 -34.97
CA ASP A 96 13.85 0.93 -35.76
C ASP A 96 12.97 0.21 -36.80
N ALA A 97 13.40 -0.97 -37.27
CA ALA A 97 12.62 -1.77 -38.21
C ALA A 97 11.32 -2.27 -37.55
N GLN A 98 11.42 -2.79 -36.32
CA GLN A 98 10.25 -3.25 -35.58
C GLN A 98 9.36 -2.09 -35.11
N VAL A 99 9.96 -0.94 -34.76
CA VAL A 99 9.18 0.28 -34.43
C VAL A 99 8.23 0.63 -35.58
N ARG A 100 8.71 0.66 -36.82
CA ARG A 100 7.88 0.94 -38.00
C ARG A 100 6.76 -0.07 -38.19
N VAL A 101 7.06 -1.37 -38.05
CA VAL A 101 6.05 -2.44 -38.15
C VAL A 101 4.91 -2.24 -37.15
N TYR A 102 5.22 -1.92 -35.90
CA TYR A 102 4.18 -1.74 -34.88
C TYR A 102 3.41 -0.42 -35.05
N LEU A 103 4.04 0.65 -35.53
CA LEU A 103 3.34 1.89 -35.88
C LEU A 103 2.37 1.69 -37.05
N GLU A 104 2.80 1.00 -38.11
CA GLU A 104 1.92 0.62 -39.22
C GLU A 104 0.75 -0.24 -38.74
N LYS A 105 1.02 -1.20 -37.85
CA LYS A 105 -0.03 -2.04 -37.26
C LYS A 105 -1.06 -1.23 -36.45
N LEU A 106 -0.62 -0.24 -35.69
CA LEU A 106 -1.51 0.66 -34.97
C LEU A 106 -2.38 1.49 -35.93
N MET A 107 -1.81 1.97 -37.04
CA MET A 107 -2.57 2.67 -38.08
C MET A 107 -3.60 1.78 -38.76
N GLU A 108 -3.28 0.51 -39.03
CA GLU A 108 -4.24 -0.47 -39.55
C GLU A 108 -5.39 -0.70 -38.56
N ILE A 109 -5.07 -0.89 -37.28
CA ILE A 109 -6.06 -1.09 -36.22
C ILE A 109 -6.96 0.13 -36.09
N SER A 110 -6.44 1.36 -36.18
CA SER A 110 -7.27 2.56 -36.11
C SER A 110 -8.06 2.85 -37.38
N GLY A 111 -7.53 2.49 -38.57
CA GLY A 111 -8.15 2.80 -39.86
C GLY A 111 -9.18 1.78 -40.36
N ALA A 112 -9.15 0.53 -39.88
CA ALA A 112 -9.99 -0.56 -40.39
C ALA A 112 -11.34 -0.73 -39.66
N VAL A 113 -11.71 0.21 -38.78
CA VAL A 113 -12.69 -0.04 -37.72
C VAL A 113 -13.98 0.73 -37.93
N SER A 114 -15.12 0.04 -37.80
CA SER A 114 -16.47 0.62 -37.77
C SER A 114 -16.79 1.23 -36.40
N ASP A 115 -17.71 2.21 -36.33
CA ASP A 115 -18.08 2.95 -35.09
C ASP A 115 -18.16 2.08 -33.80
N PRO A 116 -18.80 0.88 -33.78
CA PRO A 116 -18.91 0.10 -32.55
C PRO A 116 -17.58 -0.53 -32.08
N ALA A 117 -16.71 -0.91 -33.02
CA ALA A 117 -15.42 -1.51 -32.70
C ALA A 117 -14.39 -0.44 -32.31
N GLU A 118 -14.56 0.81 -32.77
CA GLU A 118 -13.73 1.94 -32.35
C GLU A 118 -13.98 2.28 -30.88
N ALA A 119 -15.26 2.27 -30.48
CA ALA A 119 -15.64 2.47 -29.09
C ALA A 119 -15.01 1.44 -28.14
N GLU A 120 -14.93 0.16 -28.55
CA GLU A 120 -14.31 -0.89 -27.75
C GLU A 120 -12.79 -0.70 -27.60
N LEU A 121 -12.10 -0.27 -28.67
CA LEU A 121 -10.67 0.06 -28.60
C LEU A 121 -10.40 1.26 -27.70
N ILE A 122 -11.23 2.31 -27.78
CA ILE A 122 -11.14 3.47 -26.89
C ILE A 122 -11.39 3.04 -25.44
N ARG A 123 -12.36 2.16 -25.22
CA ARG A 123 -12.66 1.58 -23.91
C ARG A 123 -11.47 0.80 -23.36
N GLU A 124 -10.82 -0.04 -24.17
CA GLU A 124 -9.64 -0.81 -23.81
C GLU A 124 -8.50 0.10 -23.31
N VAL A 125 -8.17 1.14 -24.09
CA VAL A 125 -7.14 2.12 -23.73
C VAL A 125 -7.48 2.83 -22.42
N LYS A 126 -8.72 3.33 -22.27
CA LYS A 126 -9.17 4.01 -21.04
C LYS A 126 -9.12 3.09 -19.83
N SER A 127 -9.56 1.84 -19.99
CA SER A 127 -9.54 0.81 -18.95
C SER A 127 -8.11 0.56 -18.48
N GLN A 128 -7.22 0.23 -19.42
CA GLN A 128 -5.82 -0.06 -19.13
C GLN A 128 -5.15 1.12 -18.43
N LYS A 129 -5.37 2.36 -18.91
CA LYS A 129 -4.81 3.58 -18.32
C LYS A 129 -5.26 3.79 -16.87
N ALA A 130 -6.57 3.73 -16.63
CA ALA A 130 -7.15 3.95 -15.31
C ALA A 130 -6.64 2.93 -14.28
N TRP A 131 -6.61 1.65 -14.65
CA TRP A 131 -6.08 0.58 -13.79
C TRP A 131 -4.57 0.71 -13.56
N SER A 132 -3.80 1.01 -14.60
CA SER A 132 -2.34 1.17 -14.47
C SER A 132 -1.98 2.32 -13.53
N LEU A 133 -2.69 3.45 -13.63
CA LEU A 133 -2.55 4.58 -12.70
C LEU A 133 -2.90 4.17 -11.26
N LEU A 134 -3.99 3.43 -11.07
CA LEU A 134 -4.42 2.95 -9.75
C LEU A 134 -3.42 1.95 -9.14
N TRP A 135 -2.79 1.11 -9.96
CA TRP A 135 -1.87 0.07 -9.51
C TRP A 135 -0.49 0.61 -9.20
N PHE A 136 -0.02 1.60 -9.95
CA PHE A 136 1.37 2.03 -9.95
C PHE A 136 1.78 2.69 -8.64
N SER A 137 1.23 3.86 -8.31
CA SER A 137 1.63 4.60 -7.11
C SER A 137 0.51 5.47 -6.55
N LYS A 138 0.65 5.82 -5.27
CA LYS A 138 -0.29 6.75 -4.59
C LYS A 138 -0.38 8.12 -5.23
N LYS A 139 0.65 8.55 -5.97
CA LYS A 139 0.66 9.85 -6.66
C LYS A 139 -0.37 9.91 -7.78
N HIS A 140 -0.79 8.75 -8.31
CA HIS A 140 -1.69 8.66 -9.46
C HIS A 140 -3.14 8.35 -9.10
N TYR A 141 -3.49 8.19 -7.81
CA TYR A 141 -4.84 7.82 -7.41
C TYR A 141 -5.90 8.86 -7.82
N SER A 142 -5.58 10.16 -7.84
CA SER A 142 -6.52 11.20 -8.35
C SER A 142 -6.76 11.04 -9.84
N ARG A 143 -5.70 10.86 -10.63
CA ARG A 143 -5.79 10.65 -12.08
C ARG A 143 -6.59 9.37 -12.39
N ALA A 144 -6.34 8.29 -11.66
CA ALA A 144 -7.11 7.05 -11.80
C ALA A 144 -8.60 7.26 -11.49
N LYS A 145 -8.91 7.95 -10.37
CA LYS A 145 -10.28 8.30 -9.99
C LYS A 145 -10.98 9.07 -11.10
N GLU A 146 -10.33 10.10 -11.65
CA GLU A 146 -10.88 10.92 -12.74
C GLU A 146 -11.17 10.07 -13.99
N CYS A 147 -10.25 9.21 -14.41
CA CYS A 147 -10.49 8.32 -15.56
C CYS A 147 -11.71 7.41 -15.37
N PHE A 148 -11.86 6.78 -14.20
CA PHE A 148 -13.04 5.95 -13.93
C PHE A 148 -14.33 6.79 -13.81
N GLN A 149 -14.25 7.99 -13.23
CA GLN A 149 -15.39 8.89 -13.09
C GLN A 149 -15.91 9.37 -14.45
N GLU A 150 -15.02 9.73 -15.37
CA GLU A 150 -15.36 10.12 -16.74
C GLU A 150 -16.03 8.96 -17.49
N ALA A 151 -15.52 7.74 -17.34
CA ALA A 151 -16.12 6.56 -17.96
C ALA A 151 -17.54 6.29 -17.41
N LEU A 152 -17.76 6.49 -16.11
CA LEU A 152 -19.08 6.35 -15.48
C LEU A 152 -20.12 7.38 -15.95
N GLN A 153 -19.71 8.52 -16.52
CA GLN A 153 -20.67 9.47 -17.12
C GLN A 153 -21.38 8.86 -18.33
N GLN A 154 -20.69 7.97 -19.06
CA GLN A 154 -21.20 7.31 -20.25
C GLN A 154 -21.86 5.97 -19.89
N GLU A 155 -21.27 5.23 -18.95
CA GLU A 155 -21.74 3.90 -18.53
C GLU A 155 -21.91 3.80 -17.00
N PRO A 156 -23.01 4.34 -16.41
CA PRO A 156 -23.14 4.51 -14.96
C PRO A 156 -23.21 3.22 -14.15
N GLU A 157 -23.64 2.12 -14.77
CA GLU A 157 -23.85 0.81 -14.15
C GLU A 157 -22.78 -0.22 -14.57
N ASP A 158 -21.72 0.20 -15.27
CA ASP A 158 -20.63 -0.69 -15.63
C ASP A 158 -19.88 -1.20 -14.39
N LYS A 159 -19.70 -2.52 -14.32
CA LYS A 159 -19.12 -3.20 -13.15
C LYS A 159 -17.66 -2.82 -12.94
N GLU A 160 -16.88 -2.74 -14.01
CA GLU A 160 -15.44 -2.46 -13.95
C GLU A 160 -15.20 -1.02 -13.51
N TRP A 161 -15.91 -0.06 -14.11
CA TRP A 161 -15.81 1.36 -13.77
C TRP A 161 -16.23 1.66 -12.35
N ASN A 162 -17.35 1.09 -11.90
CA ASN A 162 -17.80 1.28 -10.53
C ASN A 162 -16.79 0.70 -9.52
N THR A 163 -16.16 -0.44 -9.84
CA THR A 163 -15.13 -1.07 -9.00
C THR A 163 -13.84 -0.25 -8.96
N GLY A 164 -13.31 0.16 -10.12
CA GLY A 164 -12.12 0.97 -10.22
C GLY A 164 -12.28 2.34 -9.54
N TYR A 165 -13.44 2.98 -9.72
CA TYR A 165 -13.78 4.23 -9.04
C TYR A 165 -13.85 4.06 -7.52
N ALA A 166 -14.52 3.00 -7.03
CA ALA A 166 -14.58 2.68 -5.61
C ALA A 166 -13.18 2.49 -4.99
N PHE A 167 -12.31 1.76 -5.68
CA PHE A 167 -10.95 1.48 -5.22
C PHE A 167 -10.08 2.74 -5.22
N SER A 168 -10.27 3.62 -6.20
CA SER A 168 -9.57 4.90 -6.28
C SER A 168 -9.99 5.83 -5.14
N LEU A 169 -11.29 5.95 -4.85
CA LEU A 169 -11.80 6.69 -3.71
C LEU A 169 -11.28 6.13 -2.38
N PHE A 170 -11.33 4.80 -2.20
CA PHE A 170 -10.82 4.15 -1.00
C PHE A 170 -9.33 4.47 -0.77
N ASN A 171 -8.52 4.40 -1.82
CA ASN A 171 -7.08 4.66 -1.76
C ASN A 171 -6.77 6.14 -1.50
N LEU A 172 -7.57 7.07 -2.02
CA LEU A 172 -7.44 8.51 -1.75
C LEU A 172 -7.85 8.89 -0.33
N GLU A 173 -9.00 8.39 0.15
CA GLU A 173 -9.40 8.59 1.55
C GLU A 173 -8.44 7.88 2.53
N GLY A 174 -7.84 6.77 2.08
CA GLY A 174 -6.94 5.96 2.86
C GLY A 174 -7.60 5.32 4.09
N LEU A 175 -6.73 4.80 4.96
CA LEU A 175 -7.09 4.19 6.24
C LEU A 175 -6.49 5.00 7.39
N GLU A 176 -6.96 6.25 7.53
CA GLU A 176 -6.45 7.18 8.52
C GLU A 176 -6.45 6.57 9.94
N ILE A 177 -5.27 6.60 10.54
CA ILE A 177 -5.02 6.04 11.85
C ILE A 177 -5.52 7.03 12.91
N ARG A 178 -5.43 8.34 12.65
CA ARG A 178 -5.97 9.40 13.49
C ARG A 178 -7.49 9.39 13.47
N GLU A 179 -8.08 9.04 14.61
CA GLU A 179 -9.54 8.98 14.76
C GLU A 179 -10.25 10.31 14.45
N ASP A 180 -9.60 11.45 14.73
CA ASP A 180 -10.11 12.80 14.48
C ASP A 180 -10.05 13.25 13.02
N MET A 181 -9.22 12.60 12.21
CA MET A 181 -9.06 12.90 10.78
C MET A 181 -9.72 11.84 9.89
N ARG A 182 -10.36 10.85 10.51
CA ARG A 182 -11.00 9.75 9.79
C ARG A 182 -12.35 10.21 9.24
N VAL A 183 -12.58 9.93 7.97
CA VAL A 183 -13.90 10.05 7.37
C VAL A 183 -14.85 9.03 8.01
N PRO A 184 -15.96 9.47 8.65
CA PRO A 184 -16.96 8.58 9.20
C PRO A 184 -17.46 7.59 8.16
N PHE A 185 -17.79 6.37 8.58
CA PHE A 185 -18.16 5.31 7.65
C PHE A 185 -19.40 5.67 6.81
N GLU A 186 -20.35 6.37 7.43
CA GLU A 186 -21.61 6.81 6.83
C GLU A 186 -21.42 7.96 5.84
N GLU A 187 -20.37 8.77 6.00
CA GLU A 187 -20.06 9.94 5.17
C GLU A 187 -19.01 9.64 4.08
N SER A 188 -18.38 8.46 4.14
CA SER A 188 -17.34 8.05 3.20
C SER A 188 -17.91 7.78 1.81
N SER A 189 -17.48 8.59 0.85
CA SER A 189 -17.80 8.41 -0.58
C SER A 189 -17.23 7.08 -1.08
N ALA A 190 -16.05 6.68 -0.61
CA ALA A 190 -15.50 5.36 -0.90
C ALA A 190 -16.42 4.23 -0.41
N VAL A 191 -16.97 4.32 0.80
CA VAL A 191 -17.90 3.30 1.32
C VAL A 191 -19.19 3.26 0.51
N ALA A 192 -19.77 4.41 0.18
CA ALA A 192 -20.97 4.49 -0.65
C ALA A 192 -20.74 3.83 -2.01
N GLN A 193 -19.63 4.16 -2.66
CA GLN A 193 -19.28 3.62 -3.97
C GLN A 193 -18.90 2.13 -3.90
N LEU A 194 -18.21 1.68 -2.85
CA LEU A 194 -17.92 0.26 -2.62
C LEU A 194 -19.20 -0.56 -2.44
N LYS A 195 -20.23 -0.01 -1.78
CA LYS A 195 -21.55 -0.66 -1.68
C LYS A 195 -22.24 -0.73 -3.05
N LYS A 196 -22.17 0.32 -3.86
CA LYS A 196 -22.68 0.30 -5.24
C LYS A 196 -21.97 -0.77 -6.07
N ALA A 197 -20.64 -0.78 -6.05
CA ALA A 197 -19.82 -1.77 -6.76
C ALA A 197 -20.13 -3.20 -6.29
N LEU A 198 -20.35 -3.41 -4.98
CA LEU A 198 -20.73 -4.73 -4.45
C LEU A 198 -22.11 -5.19 -4.93
N ASN A 199 -23.06 -4.28 -5.14
CA ASN A 199 -24.37 -4.64 -5.68
C ASN A 199 -24.27 -5.07 -7.15
N LEU A 200 -23.35 -4.47 -7.92
CA LEU A 200 -23.12 -4.77 -9.33
C LEU A 200 -22.26 -6.02 -9.54
N ASP A 201 -21.31 -6.27 -8.63
CA ASP A 201 -20.40 -7.42 -8.63
C ASP A 201 -20.32 -8.05 -7.23
N PRO A 202 -21.33 -8.85 -6.83
CA PRO A 202 -21.38 -9.47 -5.50
C PRO A 202 -20.25 -10.47 -5.24
N ASP A 203 -19.65 -11.00 -6.30
CA ASP A 203 -18.62 -12.03 -6.24
C ASP A 203 -17.19 -11.44 -6.15
N ASN A 204 -17.07 -10.11 -6.08
CA ASN A 204 -15.79 -9.44 -5.95
C ASN A 204 -15.25 -9.48 -4.51
N ALA A 205 -14.38 -10.44 -4.25
CA ALA A 205 -13.73 -10.60 -2.95
C ALA A 205 -12.95 -9.35 -2.48
N MET A 206 -12.38 -8.57 -3.41
CA MET A 206 -11.62 -7.36 -3.06
C MET A 206 -12.51 -6.22 -2.53
N ILE A 207 -13.74 -6.09 -3.04
CA ILE A 207 -14.71 -5.12 -2.51
C ILE A 207 -15.04 -5.44 -1.05
N HIS A 208 -15.20 -6.72 -0.72
CA HIS A 208 -15.36 -7.18 0.66
C HIS A 208 -14.15 -6.83 1.53
N VAL A 209 -12.92 -7.02 1.04
CA VAL A 209 -11.71 -6.63 1.79
C VAL A 209 -11.74 -5.13 2.11
N TYR A 210 -12.01 -4.26 1.14
CA TYR A 210 -11.97 -2.80 1.34
C TYR A 210 -13.08 -2.31 2.28
N LEU A 211 -14.31 -2.82 2.16
CA LEU A 211 -15.37 -2.54 3.11
C LEU A 211 -15.01 -3.02 4.53
N GLY A 212 -14.43 -4.22 4.64
CA GLY A 212 -13.97 -4.77 5.91
C GLY A 212 -12.91 -3.87 6.59
N LEU A 213 -11.95 -3.37 5.81
CA LEU A 213 -10.93 -2.45 6.29
C LEU A 213 -11.52 -1.11 6.76
N LYS A 214 -12.44 -0.51 6.00
CA LYS A 214 -13.15 0.72 6.41
C LYS A 214 -13.96 0.51 7.69
N CYS A 215 -14.70 -0.60 7.80
CA CYS A 215 -15.44 -0.95 9.02
C CYS A 215 -14.50 -1.09 10.23
N ASN A 216 -13.41 -1.85 10.09
CA ASN A 216 -12.46 -2.10 11.18
C ASN A 216 -11.84 -0.79 11.68
N LYS A 217 -11.42 0.07 10.75
CA LYS A 217 -10.91 1.40 11.12
C LYS A 217 -11.98 2.17 11.88
N ASN A 218 -13.20 2.26 11.38
CA ASN A 218 -14.33 2.93 12.05
C ASN A 218 -14.89 2.20 13.29
N LYS A 219 -14.15 1.26 13.90
CA LYS A 219 -14.56 0.49 15.10
C LYS A 219 -15.85 -0.34 14.93
N ARG A 220 -16.30 -0.54 13.68
CA ARG A 220 -17.43 -1.42 13.31
C ARG A 220 -16.96 -2.86 13.16
N ASN A 221 -16.38 -3.40 14.24
CA ASN A 221 -15.64 -4.66 14.21
C ASN A 221 -16.49 -5.87 13.79
N ALA A 222 -17.76 -5.92 14.18
CA ALA A 222 -18.67 -7.00 13.81
C ALA A 222 -18.88 -7.06 12.29
N GLU A 223 -19.15 -5.92 11.66
CA GLU A 223 -19.34 -5.82 10.21
C GLU A 223 -18.03 -6.05 9.46
N ALA A 224 -16.92 -5.52 9.98
CA ALA A 224 -15.60 -5.79 9.43
C ALA A 224 -15.34 -7.30 9.33
N TRP A 225 -15.70 -8.04 10.37
CA TRP A 225 -15.52 -9.48 10.42
C TRP A 225 -16.47 -10.24 9.49
N VAL A 226 -17.68 -9.72 9.22
CA VAL A 226 -18.58 -10.28 8.21
C VAL A 226 -17.98 -10.13 6.81
N HIS A 227 -17.53 -8.93 6.44
CA HIS A 227 -16.94 -8.68 5.13
C HIS A 227 -15.65 -9.49 4.94
N MET A 228 -14.76 -9.52 5.93
CA MET A 228 -13.51 -10.28 5.85
C MET A 228 -13.76 -11.78 5.67
N ARG A 229 -14.75 -12.35 6.39
CA ARG A 229 -15.13 -13.76 6.21
C ARG A 229 -15.68 -14.07 4.82
N LYS A 230 -16.44 -13.15 4.21
CA LYS A 230 -16.93 -13.30 2.83
C LYS A 230 -15.78 -13.31 1.85
N ALA A 231 -14.89 -12.32 1.90
CA ALA A 231 -13.68 -12.28 1.06
C ALA A 231 -12.85 -13.57 1.19
N LEU A 232 -12.60 -14.01 2.41
CA LEU A 232 -11.82 -15.23 2.67
C LEU A 232 -12.48 -16.50 2.11
N LYS A 233 -13.81 -16.63 2.22
CA LYS A 233 -14.55 -17.76 1.63
C LYS A 233 -14.45 -17.79 0.10
N MET A 234 -14.39 -16.61 -0.53
CA MET A 234 -14.29 -16.48 -1.98
C MET A 234 -12.87 -16.79 -2.47
N PHE A 235 -11.85 -16.37 -1.71
CA PHE A 235 -10.47 -16.73 -2.02
C PHE A 235 -10.16 -18.21 -1.74
N MET A 236 -10.78 -18.85 -0.73
CA MET A 236 -10.36 -20.19 -0.27
C MET A 236 -11.47 -21.00 0.44
N LYS A 237 -11.40 -22.34 0.30
CA LYS A 237 -12.15 -23.31 1.13
C LYS A 237 -11.52 -23.42 2.54
N LYS A 238 -12.19 -22.85 3.55
CA LYS A 238 -12.10 -23.02 5.03
C LYS A 238 -10.76 -22.86 5.79
N GLU A 239 -10.82 -21.96 6.79
CA GLU A 239 -10.21 -21.91 8.14
C GLU A 239 -8.72 -22.28 8.37
N GLN A 240 -7.82 -21.30 8.18
CA GLN A 240 -6.54 -21.08 8.91
C GLN A 240 -5.88 -19.76 8.44
N CYS A 241 -6.47 -18.61 8.78
CA CYS A 241 -6.19 -17.33 8.09
C CYS A 241 -4.74 -16.83 8.18
N TYR A 242 -4.03 -17.05 9.30
CA TYR A 242 -2.66 -16.55 9.47
C TYR A 242 -1.62 -17.53 8.92
N ASP A 243 -1.77 -18.83 9.17
CA ASP A 243 -0.87 -19.86 8.64
C ASP A 243 -0.88 -19.88 7.11
N MET A 244 -2.06 -19.69 6.49
CA MET A 244 -2.17 -19.55 5.03
C MET A 244 -1.58 -18.23 4.50
N ALA A 245 -1.79 -17.10 5.19
CA ALA A 245 -1.18 -15.83 4.79
C ALA A 245 0.36 -15.92 4.84
N MET A 246 0.91 -16.57 5.87
CA MET A 246 2.34 -16.84 5.95
C MET A 246 2.82 -17.77 4.83
N GLU A 247 2.07 -18.81 4.48
CA GLU A 247 2.44 -19.71 3.37
C GLU A 247 2.53 -18.96 2.03
N VAL A 248 1.54 -18.11 1.73
CA VAL A 248 1.55 -17.26 0.53
C VAL A 248 2.73 -16.29 0.56
N LEU A 249 2.94 -15.58 1.67
CA LEU A 249 4.06 -14.65 1.80
C LEU A 249 5.42 -15.34 1.65
N HIS A 250 5.58 -16.58 2.14
CA HIS A 250 6.80 -17.36 1.94
C HIS A 250 6.99 -17.79 0.48
N LYS A 251 5.91 -18.15 -0.23
CA LYS A 251 5.97 -18.44 -1.68
C LYS A 251 6.39 -17.20 -2.47
N MET A 252 5.81 -16.04 -2.14
CA MET A 252 6.17 -14.75 -2.74
C MET A 252 7.63 -14.39 -2.47
N LEU A 253 8.09 -14.58 -1.22
CA LEU A 253 9.47 -14.26 -0.83
C LEU A 253 10.49 -15.15 -1.53
N LYS A 254 10.19 -16.43 -1.79
CA LYS A 254 11.06 -17.32 -2.57
C LYS A 254 11.29 -16.81 -4.01
N ARG A 255 10.30 -16.15 -4.60
CA ARG A 255 10.38 -15.58 -5.95
C ARG A 255 11.09 -14.23 -5.97
N ALA A 256 10.99 -13.47 -4.89
CA ALA A 256 11.63 -12.17 -4.74
C ALA A 256 12.15 -11.96 -3.32
N PRO A 257 13.34 -12.51 -3.02
CA PRO A 257 13.94 -12.44 -1.69
C PRO A 257 14.29 -10.99 -1.31
N ASP A 258 14.50 -10.10 -2.29
CA ASP A 258 14.92 -8.72 -2.06
C ASP A 258 13.75 -7.72 -1.90
N SER A 259 12.53 -8.18 -1.62
CA SER A 259 11.40 -7.29 -1.36
C SER A 259 11.34 -6.88 0.12
N SER A 260 11.73 -5.64 0.42
CA SER A 260 11.60 -5.06 1.76
C SER A 260 10.15 -5.14 2.28
N ARG A 261 9.16 -4.92 1.41
CA ARG A 261 7.75 -4.98 1.78
C ARG A 261 7.34 -6.38 2.22
N LEU A 262 7.72 -7.43 1.50
CA LEU A 262 7.39 -8.81 1.88
C LEU A 262 8.02 -9.19 3.23
N HIS A 263 9.28 -8.81 3.44
CA HIS A 263 9.95 -8.96 4.71
C HIS A 263 9.20 -8.25 5.85
N HIS A 264 8.74 -7.02 5.64
CA HIS A 264 7.92 -6.30 6.61
C HIS A 264 6.57 -7.00 6.90
N GLU A 265 5.86 -7.48 5.87
CA GLU A 265 4.59 -8.19 6.04
C GLU A 265 4.75 -9.53 6.77
N LEU A 266 5.84 -10.26 6.54
CA LEU A 266 6.18 -11.48 7.28
C LEU A 266 6.49 -11.17 8.75
N ALA A 267 7.29 -10.14 9.03
CA ALA A 267 7.56 -9.71 10.40
C ALA A 267 6.28 -9.37 11.17
N ASN A 268 5.34 -8.67 10.52
CA ASN A 268 4.02 -8.37 11.08
C ASN A 268 3.19 -9.65 11.31
N ASN A 269 3.16 -10.58 10.35
CA ASN A 269 2.41 -11.83 10.49
C ASN A 269 2.91 -12.67 11.67
N TYR A 270 4.22 -12.78 11.88
CA TYR A 270 4.77 -13.48 13.05
C TYR A 270 4.36 -12.84 14.38
N ARG A 271 4.33 -11.50 14.44
CA ARG A 271 3.83 -10.75 15.60
C ARG A 271 2.34 -11.00 15.85
N TRP A 272 1.52 -10.97 14.80
CA TRP A 272 0.08 -11.26 14.91
C TRP A 272 -0.19 -12.72 15.31
N LYS A 273 0.59 -13.67 14.80
CA LYS A 273 0.52 -15.08 15.20
C LYS A 273 0.78 -15.24 16.70
N ALA A 274 1.82 -14.59 17.22
CA ALA A 274 2.15 -14.61 18.65
C ALA A 274 0.98 -14.08 19.52
N GLN A 275 0.32 -13.01 19.08
CA GLN A 275 -0.87 -12.48 19.75
C GLN A 275 -2.07 -13.43 19.67
N GLN A 276 -2.28 -14.08 18.53
CA GLN A 276 -3.38 -15.03 18.31
C GLN A 276 -3.27 -16.23 19.25
N ILE A 277 -2.08 -16.81 19.38
CA ILE A 277 -1.82 -17.93 20.29
C ILE A 277 -1.73 -17.51 21.76
N LYS A 278 -1.90 -16.21 22.05
CA LYS A 278 -1.78 -15.58 23.38
C LYS A 278 -0.40 -15.79 24.04
N ASP A 279 0.61 -16.08 23.23
CA ASP A 279 2.01 -16.22 23.65
C ASP A 279 2.83 -15.10 22.97
N ILE A 280 2.64 -13.88 23.48
CA ILE A 280 3.25 -12.66 22.93
C ILE A 280 4.79 -12.72 23.01
N HIS A 281 5.33 -13.50 23.96
CA HIS A 281 6.76 -13.64 24.19
C HIS A 281 7.33 -14.95 23.64
N ASN A 282 6.62 -15.59 22.70
CA ASN A 282 7.10 -16.81 22.05
C ASN A 282 8.50 -16.58 21.43
N PRO A 283 9.57 -17.22 21.96
CA PRO A 283 10.93 -16.92 21.53
C PRO A 283 11.19 -17.25 20.05
N HIS A 284 10.51 -18.27 19.53
CA HIS A 284 10.68 -18.68 18.13
C HIS A 284 10.05 -17.67 17.17
N LEU A 285 8.78 -17.30 17.40
CA LEU A 285 8.09 -16.31 16.57
C LEU A 285 8.74 -14.92 16.65
N LEU A 286 9.23 -14.54 17.84
CA LEU A 286 9.94 -13.28 18.02
C LEU A 286 11.27 -13.26 17.23
N ARG A 287 12.02 -14.36 17.20
CA ARG A 287 13.25 -14.46 16.39
C ARG A 287 12.96 -14.37 14.89
N LEU A 288 11.90 -15.03 14.40
CA LEU A 288 11.48 -14.92 13.00
C LEU A 288 11.02 -13.50 12.64
N CYS A 289 10.26 -12.86 13.54
CA CYS A 289 9.86 -11.46 13.39
C CYS A 289 11.08 -10.53 13.27
N VAL A 290 12.08 -10.68 14.15
CA VAL A 290 13.32 -9.90 14.11
C VAL A 290 14.09 -10.16 12.82
N HIS A 291 14.28 -11.42 12.42
CA HIS A 291 15.01 -11.76 11.19
C HIS A 291 14.41 -11.08 9.96
N HIS A 292 13.09 -11.18 9.75
CA HIS A 292 12.47 -10.54 8.59
C HIS A 292 12.46 -9.02 8.71
N ALA A 293 12.32 -8.45 9.91
CA ALA A 293 12.41 -7.01 10.09
C ALA A 293 13.83 -6.46 9.83
N GLU A 294 14.89 -7.22 10.16
CA GLU A 294 16.28 -6.90 9.82
C GLU A 294 16.52 -6.89 8.30
N GLU A 295 16.09 -7.92 7.59
CA GLU A 295 16.19 -7.97 6.13
C GLU A 295 15.39 -6.84 5.46
N GLY A 296 14.17 -6.58 5.94
CA GLY A 296 13.36 -5.46 5.46
C GLY A 296 14.07 -4.11 5.63
N ALA A 297 14.70 -3.88 6.78
CA ALA A 297 15.48 -2.68 7.05
C ALA A 297 16.76 -2.58 6.19
N ARG A 298 17.43 -3.71 5.91
CA ARG A 298 18.59 -3.77 5.01
C ARG A 298 18.21 -3.39 3.58
N LEU A 299 17.06 -3.86 3.09
CA LEU A 299 16.58 -3.64 1.73
C LEU A 299 15.97 -2.25 1.52
N ASN A 300 15.40 -1.64 2.57
CA ASN A 300 14.86 -0.28 2.51
C ASN A 300 15.17 0.51 3.80
N PRO A 301 16.37 1.11 3.89
CA PRO A 301 16.79 1.88 5.06
C PRO A 301 15.94 3.13 5.33
N ASP A 302 15.27 3.68 4.31
CA ASP A 302 14.42 4.86 4.44
C ASP A 302 13.05 4.55 5.06
N PHE A 303 12.71 3.27 5.23
CA PHE A 303 11.46 2.89 5.90
C PHE A 303 11.66 2.88 7.42
N LEU A 304 11.61 4.08 8.04
CA LEU A 304 12.05 4.30 9.42
C LEU A 304 11.10 3.74 10.48
N TYR A 305 9.79 3.85 10.31
CA TYR A 305 8.82 3.43 11.33
C TYR A 305 8.96 1.94 11.71
N PRO A 306 9.02 0.98 10.77
CA PRO A 306 9.26 -0.43 11.13
C PRO A 306 10.61 -0.67 11.82
N GLN A 307 11.63 0.15 11.56
CA GLN A 307 12.91 0.01 12.23
C GLN A 307 12.85 0.42 13.71
N MET A 308 11.96 1.36 14.07
CA MET A 308 11.67 1.68 15.47
C MET A 308 10.95 0.51 16.17
N GLU A 309 10.07 -0.20 15.44
CA GLU A 309 9.48 -1.44 15.93
C GLU A 309 10.52 -2.54 16.11
N LEU A 310 11.44 -2.71 15.16
CA LEU A 310 12.57 -3.65 15.25
C LEU A 310 13.43 -3.38 16.50
N ALA A 311 13.75 -2.12 16.79
CA ALA A 311 14.51 -1.76 17.99
C ALA A 311 13.79 -2.22 19.28
N LEU A 312 12.46 -2.09 19.35
CA LEU A 312 11.69 -2.65 20.46
C LEU A 312 11.74 -4.18 20.50
N ARG A 313 11.74 -4.87 19.35
CA ARG A 313 11.88 -6.34 19.31
C ARG A 313 13.24 -6.81 19.81
N TYR A 314 14.33 -6.09 19.53
CA TYR A 314 15.63 -6.40 20.14
C TYR A 314 15.57 -6.35 21.67
N SER A 315 14.88 -5.36 22.24
CA SER A 315 14.71 -5.26 23.69
C SER A 315 13.88 -6.42 24.29
N GLU A 316 12.93 -6.97 23.54
CA GLU A 316 12.15 -8.15 23.95
C GLU A 316 13.00 -9.42 23.95
N LEU A 317 13.99 -9.50 23.07
CA LEU A 317 15.04 -10.52 23.11
C LEU A 317 16.14 -10.23 24.14
N LYS A 318 15.95 -9.23 25.01
CA LYS A 318 16.91 -8.76 26.02
C LYS A 318 18.22 -8.22 25.44
N ASN A 319 18.26 -7.90 24.15
CA ASN A 319 19.39 -7.25 23.52
C ASN A 319 19.23 -5.73 23.57
N TYR A 320 19.38 -5.17 24.78
CA TYR A 320 19.17 -3.75 25.04
C TYR A 320 20.19 -2.86 24.33
N LEU A 321 21.46 -3.30 24.26
CA LEU A 321 22.51 -2.57 23.57
C LEU A 321 22.18 -2.36 22.08
N LYS A 322 21.76 -3.43 21.39
CA LYS A 322 21.37 -3.36 19.98
C LYS A 322 20.11 -2.51 19.79
N ALA A 323 19.17 -2.55 20.74
CA ALA A 323 17.99 -1.68 20.71
C ALA A 323 18.39 -0.19 20.80
N GLU A 324 19.25 0.18 21.76
CA GLU A 324 19.72 1.56 21.93
C GLU A 324 20.53 2.05 20.72
N GLN A 325 21.46 1.24 20.22
CA GLN A 325 22.22 1.55 19.00
C GLN A 325 21.31 1.83 17.82
N LYS A 326 20.26 1.02 17.63
CA LYS A 326 19.32 1.21 16.54
C LYS A 326 18.51 2.51 16.70
N PHE A 327 18.11 2.87 17.92
CA PHE A 327 17.45 4.17 18.15
C PHE A 327 18.39 5.35 17.89
N GLN A 328 19.66 5.25 18.26
CA GLN A 328 20.66 6.29 17.97
C GLN A 328 20.87 6.47 16.46
N GLU A 329 20.99 5.37 15.72
CA GLU A 329 21.08 5.36 14.25
C GLU A 329 19.87 6.05 13.61
N LEU A 330 18.65 5.71 14.06
CA LEU A 330 17.42 6.29 13.51
C LEU A 330 17.24 7.77 13.84
N PHE A 331 17.79 8.24 14.96
CA PHE A 331 17.66 9.65 15.38
C PHE A 331 18.46 10.60 14.49
N VAL A 332 19.64 10.16 14.02
CA VAL A 332 20.52 10.96 13.14
C VAL A 332 20.24 10.76 11.66
N HIS A 333 19.20 9.98 11.31
CA HIS A 333 18.88 9.66 9.94
C HIS A 333 18.41 10.89 9.14
N PRO A 334 18.96 11.19 7.95
CA PRO A 334 18.68 12.43 7.22
C PRO A 334 17.22 12.60 6.80
N ASN A 335 16.52 11.48 6.55
CA ASN A 335 15.12 11.48 6.11
C ASN A 335 14.10 11.41 7.27
N LEU A 336 14.51 11.69 8.52
CA LEU A 336 13.61 11.64 9.67
C LEU A 336 12.58 12.78 9.62
N LYS A 337 11.33 12.46 9.29
CA LYS A 337 10.23 13.44 9.21
C LYS A 337 9.70 13.76 10.60
N PRO A 338 8.99 14.90 10.80
CA PRO A 338 8.40 15.24 12.09
C PRO A 338 7.48 14.15 12.68
N ALA A 339 6.69 13.48 11.84
CA ALA A 339 5.85 12.37 12.28
C ALA A 339 6.67 11.15 12.74
N ASP A 340 7.77 10.84 12.05
CA ASP A 340 8.70 9.78 12.43
C ASP A 340 9.46 10.15 13.70
N LEU A 341 9.86 11.41 13.88
CA LEU A 341 10.49 11.90 15.12
C LEU A 341 9.52 11.78 16.31
N GLN A 342 8.24 12.08 16.13
CA GLN A 342 7.23 11.88 17.16
C GLN A 342 7.06 10.40 17.52
N ALA A 343 7.07 9.52 16.53
CA ALA A 343 7.09 8.08 16.76
C ALA A 343 8.35 7.66 17.50
N TRP A 344 9.53 8.15 17.10
CA TRP A 344 10.81 7.87 17.71
C TRP A 344 10.79 8.19 19.21
N HIS A 345 10.35 9.39 19.59
CA HIS A 345 10.24 9.79 20.99
C HIS A 345 9.33 8.86 21.79
N ARG A 346 8.20 8.46 21.21
CA ARG A 346 7.30 7.52 21.87
C ARG A 346 7.93 6.13 22.03
N HIS A 347 8.51 5.58 20.96
CA HIS A 347 9.12 4.25 20.96
C HIS A 347 10.33 4.19 21.91
N TYR A 348 11.18 5.21 21.88
CA TYR A 348 12.33 5.30 22.79
C TYR A 348 11.89 5.51 24.25
N GLY A 349 10.85 6.31 24.48
CA GLY A 349 10.22 6.42 25.80
C GLY A 349 9.68 5.08 26.32
N ASP A 350 9.06 4.27 25.45
CA ASP A 350 8.59 2.92 25.80
C ASP A 350 9.76 1.99 26.16
N LEU A 351 10.88 2.04 25.43
CA LEU A 351 12.11 1.31 25.77
C LEU A 351 12.61 1.71 27.17
N GLN A 352 12.74 3.01 27.43
CA GLN A 352 13.22 3.55 28.70
C GLN A 352 12.32 3.14 29.87
N MET A 353 11.00 3.26 29.70
CA MET A 353 10.02 2.93 30.75
C MET A 353 9.96 1.44 31.06
N TYR A 354 9.77 0.60 30.03
CA TYR A 354 9.35 -0.80 30.21
C TYR A 354 10.48 -1.82 30.11
N ARG A 355 11.68 -1.40 29.71
CA ARG A 355 12.84 -2.29 29.55
C ARG A 355 14.03 -1.84 30.37
N LEU A 356 14.34 -0.54 30.37
CA LEU A 356 15.50 0.01 31.08
C LEU A 356 15.17 0.57 32.47
N GLY A 357 13.89 0.78 32.79
CA GLY A 357 13.43 1.23 34.11
C GLY A 357 13.66 2.73 34.39
N SER A 358 14.03 3.53 33.39
CA SER A 358 14.22 4.97 33.54
C SER A 358 12.91 5.74 33.28
N GLU A 359 12.09 5.89 34.31
CA GLU A 359 10.84 6.65 34.23
C GLU A 359 11.09 8.12 33.84
N ALA A 360 12.12 8.76 34.41
CA ALA A 360 12.41 10.17 34.15
C ALA A 360 12.76 10.43 32.68
N THR A 361 13.61 9.58 32.09
CA THR A 361 13.97 9.67 30.67
C THR A 361 12.75 9.39 29.78
N ALA A 362 11.94 8.40 30.12
CA ALA A 362 10.71 8.10 29.38
C ALA A 362 9.73 9.28 29.40
N VAL A 363 9.49 9.90 30.57
CA VAL A 363 8.63 11.09 30.70
C VAL A 363 9.16 12.25 29.86
N LYS A 364 10.49 12.50 29.87
CA LYS A 364 11.11 13.53 29.02
C LYS A 364 10.74 13.31 27.55
N HIS A 365 10.94 12.11 27.02
CA HIS A 365 10.66 11.84 25.61
C HIS A 365 9.17 11.85 25.28
N TYR A 366 8.28 11.39 26.17
CA TYR A 366 6.85 11.56 25.92
C TYR A 366 6.43 13.03 25.85
N LYS A 367 7.06 13.92 26.66
CA LYS A 367 6.84 15.37 26.58
C LYS A 367 7.37 15.96 25.26
N GLU A 368 8.58 15.57 24.83
CA GLU A 368 9.14 15.97 23.53
C GLU A 368 8.23 15.53 22.37
N GLY A 369 7.72 14.30 22.43
CA GLY A 369 6.73 13.81 21.47
C GLY A 369 5.44 14.64 21.47
N LEU A 370 4.96 15.12 22.63
CA LEU A 370 3.79 16.00 22.70
C LEU A 370 4.05 17.41 22.17
N ALA A 371 5.27 17.93 22.35
CA ALA A 371 5.68 19.27 21.89
C ALA A 371 5.63 19.40 20.36
N LEU A 372 5.76 18.29 19.64
CA LEU A 372 5.58 18.23 18.18
C LEU A 372 4.11 18.37 17.71
N GLN A 373 3.19 18.68 18.63
CA GLN A 373 1.75 18.84 18.36
C GLN A 373 1.09 17.57 17.78
N ASN A 374 -0.21 17.64 17.51
CA ASN A 374 -0.99 16.51 16.99
C ASN A 374 -0.72 16.31 15.48
N ILE A 375 0.49 15.89 15.13
CA ILE A 375 0.93 15.60 13.76
C ILE A 375 0.82 14.12 13.39
N SER A 376 0.81 13.22 14.38
CA SER A 376 0.63 11.78 14.17
C SER A 376 -0.18 11.14 15.29
N THR A 377 -0.59 9.89 15.12
CA THR A 377 -1.29 9.12 16.17
C THR A 377 -0.45 8.90 17.42
N GLU A 378 0.87 8.99 17.29
CA GLU A 378 1.80 8.80 18.39
C GLU A 378 1.69 9.92 19.42
N TRP A 379 1.20 11.10 19.03
CA TRP A 379 0.86 12.19 19.96
C TRP A 379 -0.14 11.72 21.03
N LYS A 380 -1.25 11.10 20.61
CA LYS A 380 -2.25 10.56 21.56
C LYS A 380 -1.65 9.44 22.41
N GLN A 381 -0.74 8.64 21.85
CA GLN A 381 -0.06 7.59 22.61
C GLN A 381 0.89 8.17 23.66
N CYS A 382 1.73 9.15 23.34
CA CYS A 382 2.55 9.90 24.29
C CYS A 382 1.71 10.47 25.43
N ARG A 383 0.57 11.09 25.08
CA ARG A 383 -0.41 11.60 26.05
C ARG A 383 -0.92 10.51 26.98
N ASN A 384 -1.31 9.37 26.42
CA ASN A 384 -1.81 8.21 27.18
C ASN A 384 -0.71 7.61 28.07
N ARG A 385 0.54 7.58 27.62
CA ARG A 385 1.69 7.13 28.43
C ARG A 385 1.90 8.05 29.64
N LEU A 386 1.89 9.36 29.44
CA LEU A 386 1.96 10.32 30.57
C LEU A 386 0.78 10.19 31.54
N TYR A 387 -0.45 9.97 31.05
CA TYR A 387 -1.59 9.68 31.91
C TYR A 387 -1.42 8.39 32.73
N LYS A 388 -0.81 7.35 32.16
CA LYS A 388 -0.51 6.12 32.91
C LYS A 388 0.51 6.38 34.02
N VAL A 389 1.55 7.17 33.76
CA VAL A 389 2.53 7.56 34.79
C VAL A 389 1.86 8.34 35.92
N LEU A 390 0.99 9.30 35.58
CA LEU A 390 0.21 10.08 36.56
C LEU A 390 -0.70 9.24 37.46
N ARG A 391 -1.18 8.09 36.97
CA ARG A 391 -2.04 7.18 37.74
C ARG A 391 -1.24 6.29 38.69
N ASN A 392 0.07 6.11 38.47
CA ASN A 392 0.87 5.09 39.15
C ASN A 392 1.72 5.61 40.35
N ASP A 393 2.31 6.83 40.39
CA ASP A 393 2.85 7.41 41.66
C ASP A 393 3.36 8.90 41.64
N ARG A 394 3.72 9.40 42.85
CA ARG A 394 3.70 10.76 43.46
C ARG A 394 4.83 11.79 43.22
N LYS A 395 5.88 11.57 42.42
CA LYS A 395 7.06 12.49 42.38
C LYS A 395 7.13 13.52 41.22
N ASN A 396 6.60 13.21 40.03
CA ASN A 396 6.70 14.08 38.84
C ASN A 396 5.34 14.63 38.37
N VAL A 397 4.38 14.72 39.29
CA VAL A 397 2.98 14.99 39.00
C VAL A 397 2.75 16.43 38.53
N TYR A 398 3.49 17.40 39.07
CA TYR A 398 3.25 18.83 38.82
C TYR A 398 3.49 19.22 37.36
N GLN A 399 4.70 18.97 36.84
CA GLN A 399 5.05 19.35 35.47
C GLN A 399 4.23 18.61 34.40
N ILE A 400 3.83 17.36 34.67
CA ILE A 400 2.94 16.64 33.75
C ILE A 400 1.54 17.25 33.82
N ARG A 401 1.00 17.58 35.01
CA ARG A 401 -0.31 18.25 35.13
C ARG A 401 -0.33 19.62 34.47
N GLU A 402 0.74 20.40 34.63
CA GLU A 402 0.86 21.73 34.03
C GLU A 402 0.84 21.67 32.51
N LEU A 403 1.65 20.78 31.90
CA LEU A 403 1.64 20.53 30.45
C LEU A 403 0.26 20.05 29.97
N MET A 404 -0.40 19.17 30.73
CA MET A 404 -1.73 18.68 30.35
C MET A 404 -2.80 19.76 30.46
N ASN A 405 -2.65 20.70 31.39
CA ASN A 405 -3.54 21.85 31.53
C ASN A 405 -3.30 22.89 30.43
N SER A 406 -2.06 23.14 30.02
CA SER A 406 -1.77 24.02 28.88
C SER A 406 -2.35 23.47 27.58
N LEU A 407 -2.19 22.17 27.31
CA LEU A 407 -2.77 21.50 26.15
C LEU A 407 -4.31 21.50 26.16
N ARG A 408 -4.95 21.54 27.34
CA ARG A 408 -6.42 21.71 27.44
C ARG A 408 -6.85 23.14 27.13
N ARG A 409 -6.09 24.14 27.60
CA ARG A 409 -6.38 25.57 27.35
C ARG A 409 -6.20 25.92 25.87
N GLU A 410 -5.19 25.38 25.20
CA GLU A 410 -4.99 25.56 23.75
C GLU A 410 -6.14 24.96 22.92
N ASN A 411 -6.68 23.80 23.31
CA ASN A 411 -7.83 23.20 22.63
C ASN A 411 -9.16 23.92 22.86
N THR A 412 -9.31 24.66 23.97
CA THR A 412 -10.52 25.48 24.25
C THR A 412 -10.43 26.89 23.66
N GLY A 413 -9.21 27.41 23.42
CA GLY A 413 -9.01 28.71 22.77
C GLY A 413 -9.27 28.68 21.26
N ASN A 414 -8.99 27.56 20.60
CA ASN A 414 -9.26 27.38 19.15
C ASN A 414 -10.73 27.04 18.82
N SER A 415 -11.64 27.08 19.80
CA SER A 415 -13.08 26.89 19.61
C SER A 415 -13.91 28.17 19.81
N GLU A 416 -13.25 29.32 20.05
CA GLU A 416 -13.91 30.63 20.22
C GLU A 416 -13.42 31.71 19.24
N GLU A 417 -12.72 31.33 18.16
CA GLU A 417 -12.57 32.14 16.93
C GLU A 417 -13.16 31.38 15.75
#